data_AF-A0A7R8P5B1-F1
#
_entry.id   AF-A0A7R8P5B1-F1
#
_cell.length_a   1.000
_cell.length_b   1.000
_cell.length_c   1.000
_cell.angle_alpha   90.00
_cell.angle_beta   90.00
_cell.angle_gamma   90.00
#
_symmetry.space_group_name_H-M   'P 1'
#
loop_
_entity.id
_entity.type
_entity.pdbx_description
1 polymer ?
#
loop_
_entity_poly.entity_id
_entity_poly.type
_entity_poly.pdbx_seq_one_letter_code
_entity_poly.pdbx_strand_id
1 'polypeptide(L)'
;MNDPRNVHNHEGPVFNEAVSGAQFAWNNQSVTQNQQNNSTVAPGFEALAALVDDLLQQLPRAGLADRDREDVEAAAGEVRATISGPGTPEEGRVRRALAMLKGVLAPVATGVAAGTAAGAQQWAQTAIEGLTRIV
;
A
#
# COMPACT_ATOMS: atom_id res chain seq x y z
N MET A 1 -54.86 6.57 15.56
CA MET A 1 -54.11 7.06 14.39
C MET A 1 -52.71 7.45 14.85
N ASN A 2 -51.67 6.81 14.31
CA ASN A 2 -50.27 7.22 14.52
C ASN A 2 -49.70 7.56 13.15
N ASP A 3 -49.30 8.82 12.94
CA ASP A 3 -48.56 9.26 11.76
C ASP A 3 -47.13 8.70 11.79
N PRO A 4 -46.63 8.09 10.71
CA PRO A 4 -45.22 7.76 10.59
C PRO A 4 -44.42 9.04 10.30
N ARG A 5 -43.52 9.41 11.21
CA ARG A 5 -42.56 10.50 11.02
C ARG A 5 -41.63 10.13 9.86
N ASN A 6 -41.78 10.81 8.73
CA ASN A 6 -40.86 10.72 7.60
C ASN A 6 -39.55 11.44 7.98
N VAL A 7 -38.51 10.68 8.31
CA VAL A 7 -37.18 11.20 8.63
C VAL A 7 -36.42 11.34 7.31
N HIS A 8 -36.30 12.57 6.79
CA HIS A 8 -35.43 12.87 5.66
C HIS A 8 -33.99 13.08 6.15
N ASN A 9 -33.10 12.13 5.85
CA ASN A 9 -31.66 12.28 6.04
C ASN A 9 -31.07 12.97 4.80
N HIS A 10 -30.69 14.24 4.91
CA HIS A 10 -30.14 15.07 3.81
C HIS A 10 -28.61 15.25 3.85
N GLU A 11 -27.89 14.37 4.55
CA GLU A 11 -26.44 14.49 4.72
C GLU A 11 -25.75 13.28 4.08
N GLY A 12 -25.78 13.19 2.76
CA GLY A 12 -25.03 12.17 2.01
C GLY A 12 -24.42 12.78 0.75
N PRO A 13 -23.22 12.35 0.33
CA PRO A 13 -22.59 12.89 -0.86
C PRO A 13 -23.41 12.60 -2.11
N VAL A 14 -23.66 13.62 -2.92
CA VAL A 14 -24.38 13.53 -4.20
C VAL A 14 -23.36 13.61 -5.34
N PHE A 15 -23.34 12.60 -6.20
CA PHE A 15 -22.50 12.55 -7.39
C PHE A 15 -23.36 12.79 -8.62
N ASN A 16 -22.97 13.77 -9.45
CA ASN A 16 -23.74 14.17 -10.63
C ASN A 16 -23.23 13.51 -11.93
N GLU A 17 -22.25 12.59 -11.86
CA GLU A 17 -21.64 11.92 -13.02
C GLU A 17 -21.27 10.44 -12.71
N ALA A 18 -20.89 9.68 -13.75
CA ALA A 18 -20.51 8.27 -13.63
C ALA A 18 -19.19 8.12 -12.86
N VAL A 19 -19.23 7.42 -11.73
CA VAL A 19 -18.07 7.12 -10.91
C VAL A 19 -17.74 5.63 -11.06
N SER A 20 -16.52 5.29 -11.52
CA SER A 20 -16.03 3.92 -11.60
C SER A 20 -14.81 3.73 -10.70
N GLY A 21 -14.80 2.67 -9.88
CA GLY A 21 -13.66 2.31 -9.04
C GLY A 21 -13.54 3.07 -7.71
N ALA A 22 -14.52 3.90 -7.34
CA ALA A 22 -14.49 4.60 -6.07
C ALA A 22 -15.08 3.75 -4.94
N GLN A 23 -14.43 3.79 -3.77
CA GLN A 23 -14.95 3.30 -2.51
C GLN A 23 -15.09 4.49 -1.56
N PHE A 24 -16.30 4.75 -1.09
CA PHE A 24 -16.59 5.84 -0.16
C PHE A 24 -16.94 5.27 1.21
N ALA A 25 -16.27 5.78 2.26
CA ALA A 25 -16.62 5.52 3.65
C ALA A 25 -16.93 6.86 4.32
N TRP A 26 -18.10 6.98 4.95
CA TRP A 26 -18.51 8.22 5.61
C TRP A 26 -18.99 7.90 7.03
N ASN A 27 -18.55 8.71 7.99
CA ASN A 27 -18.83 8.57 9.42
C ASN A 27 -18.29 7.31 10.12
N ASN A 28 -17.14 6.78 9.67
CA ASN A 28 -16.46 5.67 10.35
C ASN A 28 -15.30 6.18 11.24
N GLN A 29 -15.28 5.78 12.51
CA GLN A 29 -14.15 6.03 13.43
C GLN A 29 -12.90 5.18 13.12
N SER A 30 -13.07 4.10 12.34
CA SER A 30 -11.97 3.32 11.76
C SER A 30 -12.42 2.76 10.42
N VAL A 31 -11.63 2.98 9.37
CA VAL A 31 -11.85 2.40 8.04
C VAL A 31 -10.67 1.47 7.76
N THR A 32 -10.92 0.17 7.65
CA THR A 32 -10.01 -0.75 6.96
C THR A 32 -10.52 -0.88 5.54
N GLN A 33 -9.98 -0.06 4.64
CA GLN A 33 -10.37 -0.06 3.24
C GLN A 33 -9.69 -1.24 2.54
N ASN A 34 -10.41 -2.33 2.36
CA ASN A 34 -9.95 -3.46 1.56
C ASN A 34 -10.28 -3.18 0.08
N GLN A 35 -9.62 -2.17 -0.50
CA GLN A 35 -9.56 -2.07 -1.95
C GLN A 35 -8.78 -3.29 -2.43
N GLN A 36 -9.50 -4.35 -2.78
CA GLN A 36 -9.00 -5.38 -3.67
C GLN A 36 -8.68 -4.66 -4.98
N ASN A 37 -7.44 -4.18 -5.08
CA ASN A 37 -6.81 -3.68 -6.29
C ASN A 37 -6.77 -4.87 -7.26
N ASN A 38 -7.90 -5.12 -7.92
CA ASN A 38 -8.10 -6.20 -8.87
C ASN A 38 -7.41 -5.89 -10.21
N SER A 39 -6.37 -5.06 -10.16
CA SER A 39 -5.43 -4.81 -11.24
C SER A 39 -4.71 -6.12 -11.48
N THR A 40 -4.95 -6.74 -12.64
CA THR A 40 -4.24 -7.97 -13.03
C THR A 40 -2.74 -7.70 -12.95
N VAL A 41 -2.03 -8.42 -12.08
CA VAL A 41 -0.56 -8.37 -12.00
C VAL A 41 -0.01 -8.92 -13.32
N ALA A 42 1.04 -8.27 -13.84
CA ALA A 42 1.68 -8.74 -15.05
C ALA A 42 2.22 -10.17 -14.87
N PRO A 43 2.04 -11.06 -15.87
CA PRO A 43 2.52 -12.43 -15.77
C PRO A 43 4.02 -12.50 -15.45
N GLY A 44 4.40 -13.31 -14.46
CA GLY A 44 5.78 -13.46 -14.00
C GLY A 44 6.18 -12.52 -12.85
N PHE A 45 5.31 -11.58 -12.45
CA PHE A 45 5.55 -10.66 -11.32
C PHE A 45 4.70 -10.98 -10.09
N GLU A 46 4.01 -12.13 -10.06
CA GLU A 46 3.09 -12.53 -8.99
C GLU A 46 3.81 -12.68 -7.65
N ALA A 47 5.01 -13.27 -7.65
CA ALA A 47 5.83 -13.41 -6.46
C ALA A 47 6.27 -12.05 -5.91
N LEU A 48 6.60 -11.10 -6.79
CA LEU A 48 6.95 -9.75 -6.39
C LEU A 48 5.74 -9.00 -5.82
N ALA A 49 4.58 -9.11 -6.47
CA ALA A 49 3.34 -8.52 -5.98
C ALA A 49 2.97 -9.05 -4.59
N ALA A 50 3.04 -10.37 -4.39
CA ALA A 50 2.75 -10.99 -3.10
C ALA A 50 3.71 -10.52 -1.99
N LEU A 51 5.00 -10.37 -2.30
CA LEU A 51 5.98 -9.86 -1.33
C LEU A 51 5.69 -8.39 -0.96
N VAL A 52 5.36 -7.56 -1.95
CA VAL A 52 5.07 -6.14 -1.70
C VAL A 52 3.75 -5.96 -0.93
N ASP A 53 2.74 -6.79 -1.22
CA ASP A 53 1.48 -6.80 -0.47
C ASP A 53 1.68 -7.25 0.99
N ASP A 54 2.50 -8.29 1.23
CA ASP A 54 2.86 -8.72 2.59
C ASP A 54 3.63 -7.64 3.36
N LEU A 55 4.57 -6.96 2.69
CA LEU A 55 5.29 -5.82 3.26
C LEU A 55 4.33 -4.71 3.70
N LEU A 56 3.40 -4.31 2.84
CA LEU A 56 2.40 -3.29 3.14
C LEU A 56 1.44 -3.73 4.27
N GLN A 57 1.09 -5.01 4.34
CA GLN A 57 0.25 -5.55 5.42
C GLN A 57 0.97 -5.50 6.78
N GLN A 58 2.28 -5.71 6.81
CA GLN A 58 3.08 -5.67 8.04
C GLN A 58 3.48 -4.25 8.44
N LEU A 59 3.52 -3.30 7.50
CA LEU A 59 3.99 -1.94 7.66
C LEU A 59 3.39 -1.19 8.88
N PRO A 60 2.07 -1.26 9.19
CA PRO A 60 1.51 -0.59 10.37
C PRO A 60 2.02 -1.15 11.70
N ARG A 61 2.51 -2.39 11.71
CA ARG A 61 3.04 -3.09 12.89
C ARG A 61 4.56 -3.04 12.97
N ALA A 62 5.23 -2.51 11.94
CA ALA A 62 6.68 -2.45 11.88
C ALA A 62 7.29 -1.52 12.94
N GLY A 63 6.51 -0.60 13.52
CA GLY A 63 7.01 0.34 14.54
C GLY A 63 7.85 1.48 13.97
N LEU A 64 7.60 1.84 12.70
CA LEU A 64 8.20 2.98 12.02
C LEU A 64 7.57 4.30 12.47
N ALA A 65 8.37 5.37 12.44
CA ALA A 65 7.84 6.73 12.47
C ALA A 65 6.93 6.98 11.27
N ASP A 66 5.94 7.87 11.41
CA ASP A 66 4.91 8.09 10.39
C ASP A 66 5.51 8.48 9.03
N ARG A 67 6.54 9.34 9.04
CA ARG A 67 7.24 9.75 7.82
C ARG A 67 7.93 8.59 7.11
N ASP A 68 8.66 7.75 7.84
CA ASP A 68 9.33 6.58 7.24
C ASP A 68 8.30 5.57 6.73
N ARG A 69 7.15 5.47 7.41
CA ARG A 69 6.03 4.63 6.98
C ARG A 69 5.45 5.13 5.66
N GLU A 70 5.18 6.43 5.54
CA GLU A 70 4.67 7.07 4.32
C GLU A 70 5.66 6.90 3.15
N ASP A 71 6.96 7.09 3.39
CA ASP A 71 8.00 6.92 2.38
C ASP A 71 8.07 5.47 1.86
N VAL A 72 7.93 4.48 2.76
CA VAL A 72 7.87 3.06 2.38
C VAL A 72 6.59 2.73 1.63
N GLU A 73 5.44 3.23 2.09
CA GLU A 73 4.14 3.01 1.44
C GLU A 73 4.13 3.58 0.01
N ALA A 74 4.64 4.80 -0.17
CA ALA A 74 4.78 5.43 -1.47
C ALA A 74 5.69 4.61 -2.41
N ALA A 75 6.88 4.20 -1.94
CA ALA A 75 7.80 3.43 -2.75
C ALA A 75 7.26 2.02 -3.11
N ALA A 76 6.54 1.37 -2.20
CA ALA A 76 5.87 0.11 -2.45
C ALA A 76 4.71 0.28 -3.45
N GLY A 77 3.97 1.38 -3.37
CA GLY A 77 2.94 1.76 -4.34
C GLY A 77 3.48 1.90 -5.76
N GLU A 78 4.65 2.52 -5.92
CA GLU A 78 5.34 2.65 -7.22
C GLU A 78 5.73 1.28 -7.81
N VAL A 79 6.19 0.34 -6.97
CA VAL A 79 6.46 -1.04 -7.42
C VAL A 79 5.18 -1.71 -7.91
N ARG A 80 4.08 -1.63 -7.15
CA ARG A 80 2.78 -2.20 -7.53
C ARG A 80 2.26 -1.59 -8.82
N ALA A 81 2.31 -0.27 -8.96
CA ALA A 81 1.90 0.42 -10.17
C ALA A 81 2.73 -0.02 -11.39
N THR A 82 4.03 -0.26 -11.20
CA THR A 82 4.92 -0.71 -12.27
C THR A 82 4.60 -2.12 -12.75
N ILE A 83 4.20 -3.02 -11.86
CA ILE A 83 3.88 -4.43 -12.20
C ILE A 83 2.37 -4.68 -12.41
N SER A 84 1.57 -3.62 -12.39
CA SER A 84 0.13 -3.70 -12.66
C SER A 84 -0.15 -3.62 -14.16
N GLY A 85 -1.06 -4.47 -14.63
CA GLY A 85 -1.56 -4.48 -16.00
C GLY A 85 -1.22 -5.77 -16.76
N PRO A 86 -1.86 -6.00 -17.91
CA PRO A 86 -1.73 -7.25 -18.66
C PRO A 86 -0.43 -7.38 -19.47
N GLY A 87 0.33 -6.29 -19.63
CA GLY A 87 1.56 -6.27 -20.43
C GLY A 87 2.80 -6.56 -19.60
N THR A 88 3.87 -7.03 -20.25
CA THR A 88 5.19 -7.20 -19.60
C THR A 88 5.76 -5.82 -19.23
N PRO A 89 6.00 -5.54 -17.94
CA PRO A 89 6.63 -4.31 -17.48
C PRO A 89 8.04 -4.15 -18.05
N GLU A 90 8.44 -2.92 -18.29
CA GLU A 90 9.83 -2.61 -18.67
C GLU A 90 10.79 -2.96 -17.52
N GLU A 91 11.74 -3.87 -17.74
CA GLU A 91 12.69 -4.30 -16.71
C GLU A 91 13.47 -3.15 -16.07
N GLY A 92 13.79 -2.10 -16.85
CA GLY A 92 14.46 -0.91 -16.34
C GLY A 92 13.60 -0.13 -15.33
N ARG A 93 12.28 -0.11 -15.55
CA ARG A 93 11.31 0.53 -14.66
C ARG A 93 11.13 -0.26 -13.38
N VAL A 94 11.00 -1.59 -13.49
CA VAL A 94 10.93 -2.49 -12.32
C VAL A 94 12.19 -2.36 -11.46
N ARG A 95 13.39 -2.42 -12.07
CA ARG A 95 14.65 -2.26 -11.34
C ARG A 95 14.76 -0.93 -10.61
N ARG A 96 14.31 0.17 -11.24
CA ARG A 96 14.29 1.50 -10.61
C ARG A 96 13.32 1.53 -9.43
N ALA A 97 12.10 1.02 -9.59
CA ALA A 97 11.11 0.96 -8.52
C ALA A 97 11.61 0.14 -7.32
N LEU A 98 12.21 -1.03 -7.58
CA LEU A 98 12.83 -1.86 -6.54
C LEU A 98 14.01 -1.16 -5.85
N ALA A 99 14.83 -0.43 -6.59
CA ALA A 99 15.94 0.33 -6.02
C ALA A 99 15.43 1.45 -5.10
N MET A 100 14.34 2.12 -5.46
CA MET A 100 13.71 3.12 -4.60
C MET A 100 13.19 2.49 -3.30
N LEU A 101 12.46 1.37 -3.40
CA LEU A 101 11.94 0.66 -2.23
C LEU A 101 13.06 0.16 -1.30
N LYS A 102 14.15 -0.41 -1.85
CA LYS A 102 15.32 -0.79 -1.06
C LYS A 102 16.01 0.43 -0.44
N GLY A 103 16.04 1.55 -1.15
CA GLY A 103 16.63 2.81 -0.68
C GLY A 103 15.92 3.38 0.55
N VAL A 104 14.58 3.37 0.58
CA VAL A 104 13.81 3.83 1.75
C VAL A 104 13.90 2.84 2.93
N LEU A 105 14.01 1.54 2.66
CA LEU A 105 14.18 0.53 3.71
C LEU A 105 15.60 0.51 4.32
N ALA A 106 16.62 0.97 3.61
CA ALA A 106 18.01 0.86 4.05
C ALA A 106 18.34 1.64 5.33
N PRO A 107 17.90 2.90 5.53
CA PRO A 107 18.07 3.62 6.80
C PRO A 107 17.39 2.94 7.98
N VAL A 108 16.25 2.28 7.75
CA VAL A 108 15.53 1.49 8.76
C VAL A 108 16.32 0.22 9.09
N ALA A 109 16.77 -0.52 8.08
CA ALA A 109 17.54 -1.75 8.24
C ALA A 109 18.91 -1.55 8.93
N THR A 110 19.43 -0.32 8.87
CA THR A 110 20.69 0.09 9.54
C THR A 110 20.46 0.76 10.89
N GLY A 111 19.20 1.01 11.29
CA GLY A 111 18.86 1.69 12.54
C GLY A 111 19.22 3.19 12.54
N VAL A 112 19.52 3.77 11.38
CA VAL A 112 19.88 5.20 11.23
C VAL A 112 18.63 6.09 11.19
N ALA A 113 17.48 5.54 10.80
CA ALA A 113 16.20 6.26 10.86
C ALA A 113 15.79 6.55 12.32
N ALA A 114 15.39 7.79 12.60
CA ALA A 114 15.09 8.24 13.95
C ALA A 114 13.87 7.50 14.53
N GLY A 115 14.03 6.92 15.72
CA GLY A 115 12.94 6.18 16.39
C GLY A 115 12.76 4.73 15.94
N THR A 116 13.69 4.18 15.16
CA THR A 116 13.65 2.77 14.73
C THR A 116 13.81 1.83 15.91
N ALA A 117 12.75 1.08 16.23
CA ALA A 117 12.85 -0.03 17.19
C ALA A 117 13.61 -1.22 16.57
N ALA A 118 14.23 -2.06 17.40
CA ALA A 118 14.94 -3.26 16.93
C ALA A 118 14.06 -4.17 16.02
N GLY A 119 12.75 -4.22 16.29
CA GLY A 119 11.78 -4.93 15.45
C GLY A 119 11.61 -4.32 14.05
N ALA A 120 11.63 -2.99 13.93
CA ALA A 120 11.57 -2.28 12.65
C ALA A 120 12.81 -2.56 11.81
N GLN A 121 13.99 -2.60 12.45
CA GLN A 121 15.25 -2.91 11.79
C GLN A 121 15.24 -4.33 11.19
N GLN A 122 14.87 -5.34 11.98
CA GLN A 122 14.83 -6.73 11.52
C GLN A 122 13.76 -6.94 10.43
N TRP A 123 12.62 -6.27 10.55
CA TRP A 123 11.58 -6.26 9.53
C TRP A 123 12.11 -5.69 8.20
N ALA A 124 12.78 -4.54 8.23
CA ALA A 124 13.34 -3.91 7.03
C ALA A 124 14.45 -4.77 6.37
N GLN A 125 15.28 -5.44 7.19
CA GLN A 125 16.28 -6.39 6.68
C GLN A 125 15.62 -7.56 5.94
N THR A 126 14.61 -8.16 6.55
CA THR A 126 13.85 -9.29 5.95
C THR A 126 13.19 -8.86 4.63
N ALA A 127 12.64 -7.65 4.58
CA ALA A 127 12.06 -7.08 3.37
C ALA A 127 13.12 -6.90 2.26
N ILE A 128 14.28 -6.33 2.56
CA ILE A 128 15.36 -6.13 1.58
C ILE A 128 15.89 -7.48 1.06
N GLU A 129 16.04 -8.48 1.94
CA GLU A 129 16.45 -9.83 1.55
C GLU A 129 15.43 -10.48 0.61
N GLY A 130 14.14 -10.41 0.93
CA GLY A 130 13.06 -10.88 0.07
C GLY A 130 13.09 -10.23 -1.31
N LEU A 131 13.20 -8.90 -1.35
CA LEU A 131 13.29 -8.11 -2.59
C LEU A 131 14.57 -8.36 -3.37
N THR A 132 15.61 -8.93 -2.77
CA THR A 132 16.86 -9.26 -3.45
C THR A 132 16.85 -10.67 -4.01
N ARG A 133 16.10 -11.58 -3.41
CA ARG A 133 15.95 -12.96 -3.91
C ARG A 133 15.01 -13.07 -5.12
N ILE A 134 14.06 -12.14 -5.27
CA ILE A 134 13.07 -12.16 -6.35
C ILE A 134 13.63 -11.67 -7.69
N VAL A 135 14.68 -10.84 -7.69
CA VAL A 135 15.34 -10.30 -8.89
C VAL A 135 16.60 -11.04 -9.26
#